data_AF-A0A419GM82-F1
#
_entry.id   AF-A0A419GM82-F1
#
_cell.length_a   1.000
_cell.length_b   1.000
_cell.length_c   1.000
_cell.angle_alpha   90.00
_cell.angle_beta   90.00
_cell.angle_gamma   90.00
#
_symmetry.space_group_name_H-M   'P 1'
#
loop_
_entity.id
_entity.type
_entity.pdbx_description
1 polymer ?
#
loop_
_entity_poly.entity_id
_entity_poly.type
_entity_poly.pdbx_seq_one_letter_code
_entity_poly.pdbx_strand_id
1 'polypeptide(L)'
;MTKKQQDAIFSTLDIHLSAFLLIYGIQPILELRNGRVIFTFPATGELYKAIMLYNSNIDVHVADFVTAVKTLRGQMLTMRGQR
;
A
#
# COMPACT_ATOMS: atom_id res chain seq x y z
N MET A 1 -2.64 34.32 -1.34
CA MET A 1 -2.95 33.43 -0.19
C MET A 1 -2.97 31.99 -0.69
N THR A 2 -1.84 31.29 -0.60
CA THR A 2 -1.72 29.89 -1.03
C THR A 2 -2.24 29.00 0.09
N LYS A 3 -3.40 28.36 -0.11
CA LYS A 3 -3.90 27.34 0.81
C LYS A 3 -2.84 26.24 0.92
N LYS A 4 -2.30 26.00 2.13
CA LYS A 4 -1.55 24.76 2.42
C LYS A 4 -2.50 23.60 2.15
N GLN A 5 -2.28 22.88 1.07
CA GLN A 5 -2.92 21.60 0.83
C GLN A 5 -2.43 20.69 1.97
N GLN A 6 -3.31 20.33 2.90
CA GLN A 6 -3.01 19.23 3.81
C GLN A 6 -2.76 18.02 2.92
N ASP A 7 -1.57 17.43 3.03
CA ASP A 7 -1.22 16.21 2.29
C ASP A 7 -2.21 15.13 2.71
N ALA A 8 -3.24 14.93 1.90
CA ALA A 8 -4.26 13.94 2.18
C ALA A 8 -3.59 12.56 2.22
N ILE A 9 -3.98 11.72 3.17
CA ILE A 9 -3.44 10.38 3.35
C ILE A 9 -4.53 9.38 2.95
N PHE A 10 -4.18 8.44 2.08
CA PHE A 10 -4.98 7.24 1.85
C PHE A 10 -4.51 6.14 2.80
N SER A 11 -5.45 5.39 3.38
CA SER A 11 -5.16 4.30 4.30
C SER A 11 -5.98 3.08 3.94
N THR A 12 -5.36 1.90 3.98
CA THR A 12 -6.04 0.63 3.72
C THR A 12 -5.49 -0.50 4.59
N LEU A 13 -6.33 -1.51 4.84
CA LEU A 13 -5.93 -2.79 5.44
C LEU A 13 -5.65 -3.86 4.37
N ASP A 14 -5.86 -3.54 3.10
CA ASP A 14 -5.76 -4.46 1.99
C ASP A 14 -4.30 -4.65 1.55
N ILE A 15 -3.76 -5.83 1.84
CA ILE A 15 -2.40 -6.23 1.46
C ILE A 15 -2.25 -6.45 -0.05
N HIS A 16 -3.31 -6.85 -0.76
CA HIS A 16 -3.25 -7.12 -2.20
C HIS A 16 -3.19 -5.81 -2.98
N LEU A 17 -4.05 -4.84 -2.64
CA LEU A 17 -3.96 -3.49 -3.17
C LEU A 17 -2.59 -2.89 -2.84
N SER A 18 -2.12 -3.03 -1.60
CA SER A 18 -0.83 -2.49 -1.18
C SER A 18 0.35 -3.14 -1.91
N ALA A 19 0.28 -4.44 -2.19
CA ALA A 19 1.28 -5.14 -3.00
C ALA A 19 1.26 -4.69 -4.46
N PHE A 20 0.08 -4.47 -5.04
CA PHE A 20 -0.04 -3.92 -6.38
C PHE A 20 0.56 -2.51 -6.48
N LEU A 21 0.23 -1.63 -5.52
CA LEU A 21 0.78 -0.28 -5.43
C LEU A 21 2.31 -0.30 -5.29
N LEU A 22 2.85 -1.23 -4.50
CA LEU A 22 4.29 -1.42 -4.34
C LEU A 22 4.98 -1.75 -5.67
N ILE A 23 4.39 -2.65 -6.47
CA ILE A 23 4.92 -3.00 -7.81
C ILE A 23 4.87 -1.81 -8.76
N TYR A 24 3.84 -0.97 -8.62
CA TYR A 24 3.71 0.30 -9.35
C TYR A 24 4.60 1.43 -8.83
N GLY A 25 5.54 1.13 -7.92
CA GLY A 25 6.52 2.08 -7.40
C GLY A 25 6.01 2.97 -6.26
N ILE A 26 4.79 2.73 -5.77
CA ILE A 26 4.16 3.52 -4.71
C ILE A 26 4.34 2.78 -3.38
N GLN A 27 5.31 3.24 -2.60
CA GLN A 27 5.70 2.59 -1.35
C GLN A 27 4.70 2.87 -0.22
N PRO A 28 4.19 1.84 0.49
CA PRO A 28 3.40 2.05 1.70
C PRO A 28 4.29 2.44 2.88
N ILE A 29 3.76 3.32 3.73
CA ILE A 29 4.21 3.43 5.12
C ILE A 29 3.34 2.47 5.94
N LEU A 30 3.96 1.65 6.79
CA LEU A 30 3.22 0.73 7.65
C LEU A 30 3.09 1.32 9.05
N GLU A 31 1.88 1.26 9.59
CA GLU A 31 1.57 1.77 10.92
C GLU A 31 0.87 0.70 11.76
N LEU A 32 1.36 0.45 12.97
CA LEU A 32 0.67 -0.42 13.93
C LEU A 32 -0.32 0.41 14.75
N ARG A 33 -1.62 0.24 14.50
CA ARG A 33 -2.70 0.88 15.27
C ARG A 33 -3.64 -0.18 15.83
N ASN A 34 -3.83 -0.20 17.15
CA ASN A 34 -4.73 -1.15 17.85
C ASN A 34 -4.48 -2.63 17.46
N GLY A 35 -3.20 -3.03 17.37
CA GLY A 35 -2.80 -4.39 17.00
C GLY A 35 -2.96 -4.74 15.52
N ARG A 36 -3.42 -3.81 14.68
CA ARG A 36 -3.54 -3.98 13.22
C ARG A 36 -2.47 -3.18 12.52
N VAL A 37 -1.94 -3.73 11.44
CA VAL A 37 -1.02 -3.01 10.56
C VAL A 37 -1.84 -2.36 9.46
N ILE A 38 -1.71 -1.05 9.30
CA ILE A 38 -2.38 -0.23 8.30
C ILE A 38 -1.32 0.22 7.30
N PHE A 39 -1.64 0.15 6.01
CA PHE A 39 -0.83 0.70 4.95
C PHE A 39 -1.30 2.13 4.66
N THR A 40 -0.39 3.10 4.74
CA THR A 40 -0.68 4.51 4.47
C THR A 40 0.14 5.01 3.29
N PHE A 41 -0.48 5.88 2.49
CA PHE A 41 0.08 6.40 1.24
C PHE A 41 -0.25 7.89 1.12
N PRO A 42 0.64 8.71 0.52
CA PRO A 42 0.28 10.05 0.09
C PRO A 42 -0.84 9.98 -0.96
N ALA A 43 -1.93 10.71 -0.76
CA ALA A 43 -3.07 10.71 -1.68
C ALA A 43 -2.78 11.57 -2.92
N THR A 44 -1.92 11.06 -3.79
CA THR A 44 -1.55 11.68 -5.06
C THR A 44 -2.48 11.27 -6.19
N GLY A 45 -2.48 12.02 -7.30
CA GLY A 45 -3.18 11.60 -8.52
C GLY A 45 -2.66 10.26 -9.08
N GLU A 46 -1.36 9.96 -8.89
CA GLU A 46 -0.75 8.69 -9.31
C GLU A 46 -1.27 7.51 -8.49
N LEU A 47 -1.45 7.68 -7.18
CA LEU A 47 -2.07 6.69 -6.32
C LEU A 47 -3.46 6.31 -6.84
N TYR A 48 -4.32 7.30 -7.10
CA TYR A 48 -5.67 7.03 -7.57
C TYR A 48 -5.69 6.39 -8.96
N LYS A 49 -4.78 6.76 -9.86
CA LYS A 49 -4.61 6.08 -11.15
C LYS A 49 -4.22 4.60 -10.95
N ALA A 50 -3.27 4.31 -10.06
CA ALA A 50 -2.86 2.94 -9.79
C ALA A 50 -4.00 2.12 -9.12
N ILE A 51 -4.78 2.71 -8.22
CA ILE A 51 -5.98 2.07 -7.66
C ILE A 51 -7.00 1.75 -8.77
N MET A 52 -7.20 2.65 -9.73
CA MET A 52 -8.07 2.37 -10.88
C MET A 52 -7.56 1.20 -11.73
N LEU A 53 -6.24 1.11 -11.96
CA LEU A 53 -5.62 -0.01 -12.69
C LEU A 53 -5.84 -1.34 -11.96
N TYR A 54 -5.64 -1.34 -10.63
CA TYR A 54 -5.95 -2.51 -9.80
C TYR A 54 -7.40 -2.96 -9.96
N ASN A 55 -8.35 -2.02 -9.87
CA ASN A 55 -9.78 -2.31 -10.02
C ASN A 55 -10.17 -2.71 -11.45
N SER A 56 -9.35 -2.38 -12.44
CA SER A 56 -9.56 -2.76 -13.85
C SER A 56 -9.04 -4.18 -14.15
N ASN A 57 -8.50 -4.89 -13.15
CA ASN A 57 -8.01 -6.25 -13.27
C ASN A 57 -7.00 -6.42 -14.42
N ILE A 58 -6.02 -5.51 -14.47
CA ILE A 58 -4.93 -5.62 -15.46
C ILE A 58 -4.03 -6.83 -15.15
N ASP A 59 -3.31 -7.31 -16.18
CA ASP A 59 -2.32 -8.37 -16.00
C ASP A 59 -1.13 -7.88 -15.18
N VAL A 60 -0.66 -8.73 -14.25
CA VAL A 60 0.56 -8.54 -13.46
C VAL A 60 1.37 -9.82 -13.43
N HIS A 61 2.70 -9.71 -13.40
CA HIS A 61 3.55 -10.89 -13.25
C HIS A 61 3.34 -11.52 -11.88
N VAL A 62 2.90 -12.79 -11.88
CA VAL A 62 2.53 -13.52 -10.66
C VAL A 62 3.70 -13.60 -9.66
N ALA A 63 4.93 -13.75 -10.15
CA ALA A 63 6.12 -13.84 -9.30
C ALA A 63 6.36 -12.53 -8.54
N ASP A 64 6.24 -11.38 -9.21
CA ASP A 64 6.43 -10.07 -8.61
C ASP A 64 5.32 -9.78 -7.60
N PHE A 65 4.07 -10.09 -7.96
CA PHE A 65 2.93 -9.88 -7.08
C PHE A 65 2.99 -10.71 -5.80
N VAL A 66 3.26 -12.01 -5.92
CA VAL A 66 3.40 -12.89 -4.76
C VAL A 66 4.61 -12.49 -3.90
N THR A 67 5.70 -12.04 -4.51
CA THR A 67 6.88 -11.54 -3.79
C THR A 67 6.53 -10.27 -3.01
N ALA A 68 5.84 -9.30 -3.62
CA ALA A 68 5.38 -8.08 -2.96
C ALA A 68 4.47 -8.39 -1.76
N VAL A 69 3.50 -9.30 -1.91
CA VAL A 69 2.62 -9.74 -0.81
C VAL A 69 3.44 -10.36 0.33
N LYS A 70 4.39 -11.26 0.03
CA LYS A 70 5.24 -11.90 1.04
C LYS A 70 6.12 -10.90 1.78
N THR A 71 6.67 -9.93 1.07
CA THR A 71 7.48 -8.84 1.64
C THR A 71 6.65 -8.02 2.62
N LEU A 72 5.47 -7.53 2.21
CA LEU A 72 4.58 -6.77 3.09
C LEU A 72 4.13 -7.61 4.29
N ARG A 73 3.79 -8.89 4.10
CA ARG A 73 3.42 -9.78 5.19
C ARG A 73 4.56 -9.99 6.20
N GLY A 74 5.79 -10.15 5.73
CA GLY A 74 6.98 -10.25 6.58
C GLY A 74 7.19 -9.00 7.43
N GLN A 75 6.99 -7.82 6.84
CA GLN A 75 7.02 -6.54 7.57
C GLN A 75 5.91 -6.48 8.63
N MET A 76 4.68 -6.88 8.29
CA MET A 76 3.56 -6.91 9.24
C MET A 76 3.82 -7.82 10.45
N LEU A 77 4.36 -9.01 10.22
CA LEU A 77 4.70 -9.97 11.28
C LEU A 77 5.78 -9.41 12.20
N THR A 78 6.82 -8.79 11.62
CA THR A 78 7.89 -8.12 12.37
C THR A 78 7.33 -7.02 13.26
N MET A 79 6.42 -6.18 12.74
CA MET A 79 5.79 -5.11 13.52
C MET A 79 4.90 -5.63 14.66
N ARG A 80 4.31 -6.82 14.51
CA ARG A 80 3.49 -7.46 15.55
C ARG A 80 4.31 -8.23 16.59
N GLY A 81 5.63 -8.31 16.44
CA GLY A 81 6.48 -9.14 17.30
C GLY A 81 6.26 -10.64 17.11
N GLN A 82 5.68 -11.06 15.98
CA GLN A 82 5.46 -12.46 15.64
C GLN A 82 6.61 -12.90 14.72
N ARG A 83 7.57 -13.66 15.25
CA ARG A 83 8.67 -14.26 14.49
C ARG A 83 8.62 -15.78 14.61
#